data_AF-A0A0C9YIV6-F1
#
_entry.id   AF-A0A0C9YIV6-F1
#
_cell.length_a   1.000
_cell.length_b   1.000
_cell.length_c   1.000
_cell.angle_alpha   90.00
_cell.angle_beta   90.00
_cell.angle_gamma   90.00
#
_symmetry.space_group_name_H-M   'P 1'
#
loop_
_entity.id
_entity.type
_entity.pdbx_description
1 polymer ?
#
loop_
_entity_poly.entity_id
_entity_poly.type
_entity_poly.pdbx_seq_one_letter_code
_entity_poly.pdbx_strand_id
1 'polypeptide(L)'
;FVSYLYLIFATADGPGLVYFDGMVGHSGRNSCRLYCGLLGCRKGNHYYPALLLLNDYNIEGSNHPDWSPYAIRQPDTSAYFLNLLHLAAAPNPTQYKKLRMETGITKPSILLGLDASHTLGIPDCLTPDIMHLAGLLSDLHLSLWRGTIEC
;
A
#
# COMPACT_ATOMS: atom_id res chain seq x y z
N PHE A 1 11.41 24.54 27.66
CA PHE A 1 10.95 24.47 26.27
C PHE A 1 10.60 23.02 25.97
N VAL A 2 9.38 22.76 25.46
CA VAL A 2 8.95 21.41 25.08
C VAL A 2 8.79 21.41 23.55
N SER A 3 9.36 20.41 22.89
CA SER A 3 9.26 20.24 21.44
C SER A 3 8.45 18.99 21.12
N TYR A 4 7.59 19.07 20.10
CA TYR A 4 6.78 17.95 19.63
C TYR A 4 7.19 17.60 18.20
N LEU A 5 7.35 16.30 17.93
CA LEU A 5 7.65 15.78 16.61
C LEU A 5 6.35 15.59 15.83
N TYR A 6 6.20 16.29 14.71
CA TYR A 6 5.08 16.12 13.80
C TYR A 6 5.54 15.31 12.58
N LEU A 7 4.82 14.23 12.26
CA LEU A 7 5.02 13.46 11.04
C LEU A 7 3.75 13.51 10.20
N ILE A 8 3.79 14.27 9.11
CA ILE A 8 2.66 14.38 8.19
C ILE A 8 2.68 13.25 7.17
N PHE A 9 3.80 13.07 6.46
CA PHE A 9 3.95 12.03 5.44
C PHE A 9 5.24 11.25 5.61
N ALA A 10 5.15 9.92 5.59
CA ALA A 10 6.28 9.03 5.37
C ALA A 10 6.40 8.76 3.87
N THR A 11 7.50 9.25 3.28
CA THR A 11 7.79 9.12 1.85
C THR A 11 8.95 8.14 1.66
N ALA A 12 8.73 7.12 0.84
CA ALA A 12 9.74 6.19 0.38
C ALA A 12 9.30 5.56 -0.95
N ASP A 13 10.23 4.90 -1.64
CA ASP A 13 9.90 4.05 -2.77
C ASP A 13 9.12 2.80 -2.31
N GLY A 14 8.51 2.07 -3.25
CA GLY A 14 7.75 0.87 -2.92
C GLY A 14 8.47 -0.13 -1.99
N PRO A 15 9.77 -0.43 -2.18
CA PRO A 15 10.58 -1.22 -1.25
C PRO A 15 10.82 -0.56 0.11
N GLY A 16 11.16 0.74 0.15
CA GLY A 16 11.44 1.47 1.37
C GLY A 16 10.21 1.64 2.27
N LEU A 17 9.04 1.80 1.68
CA LEU A 17 7.80 2.04 2.42
C LEU A 17 7.36 0.85 3.28
N VAL A 18 7.75 -0.38 2.89
CA VAL A 18 7.55 -1.61 3.66
C VAL A 18 8.15 -1.53 5.06
N TYR A 19 9.24 -0.78 5.22
CA TYR A 19 9.91 -0.62 6.51
C TYR A 19 9.13 0.31 7.44
N PHE A 20 8.41 1.30 6.89
CA PHE A 20 7.55 2.20 7.65
C PHE A 20 6.24 1.52 8.01
N ASP A 21 5.54 0.96 7.03
CA ASP A 21 4.17 0.50 7.18
C ASP A 21 4.02 -0.93 7.76
N GLY A 22 5.07 -1.75 7.66
CA GLY A 22 5.03 -3.15 8.07
C GLY A 22 4.17 -4.05 7.19
N MET A 23 3.78 -3.61 6.00
CA MET A 23 2.93 -4.34 5.05
C MET A 23 3.76 -5.06 3.96
N VAL A 24 3.15 -6.03 3.29
CA VAL A 24 3.79 -6.83 2.23
C VAL A 24 4.27 -5.95 1.07
N GLY A 25 5.32 -6.37 0.37
CA GLY A 25 5.80 -5.71 -0.85
C GLY A 25 4.76 -5.64 -1.98
N HIS A 26 5.12 -5.00 -3.09
CA HIS A 26 4.24 -4.84 -4.27
C HIS A 26 3.72 -6.18 -4.82
N SER A 27 4.42 -7.30 -4.59
CA SER A 27 4.01 -8.64 -5.02
C SER A 27 3.00 -9.34 -4.09
N GLY A 28 2.54 -8.68 -3.02
CA GLY A 28 1.58 -9.25 -2.07
C GLY A 28 0.13 -9.14 -2.53
N ARG A 29 -0.75 -9.99 -2.00
CA ARG A 29 -2.18 -10.00 -2.35
C ARG A 29 -2.89 -8.69 -2.02
N ASN A 30 -2.68 -8.15 -0.82
CA ASN A 30 -3.12 -6.81 -0.44
C ASN A 30 -1.88 -5.91 -0.33
N SER A 31 -1.35 -5.47 -1.47
CA SER A 31 -0.09 -4.71 -1.55
C SER A 31 -0.29 -3.19 -1.55
N CYS A 32 -1.54 -2.70 -1.54
CA CYS A 32 -1.82 -1.28 -1.49
C CYS A 32 -1.43 -0.69 -0.13
N ARG A 33 -0.59 0.35 -0.17
CA ARG A 33 -0.04 1.06 1.00
C ARG A 33 -1.09 1.91 1.72
N LEU A 34 -2.13 2.30 1.00
CA LEU A 34 -3.25 3.05 1.54
C LEU A 34 -4.36 2.14 2.08
N TYR A 35 -4.21 0.82 1.96
CA TYR A 35 -5.23 -0.12 2.43
C TYR A 35 -6.61 0.08 1.76
N CYS A 36 -6.64 0.53 0.51
CA CYS A 36 -7.87 0.89 -0.22
C CYS A 36 -8.78 -0.30 -0.58
N GLY A 37 -8.42 -1.53 -0.20
CA GLY A 37 -9.17 -2.76 -0.49
C GLY A 37 -8.97 -3.33 -1.89
N LEU A 38 -8.16 -2.71 -2.74
CA LEU A 38 -7.78 -3.29 -4.03
C LEU A 38 -6.85 -4.48 -3.81
N LEU A 39 -7.29 -5.65 -4.27
CA LEU A 39 -6.51 -6.88 -4.22
C LEU A 39 -5.74 -7.08 -5.52
N GLY A 40 -4.56 -7.68 -5.43
CA GLY A 40 -3.78 -8.09 -6.59
C GLY A 40 -4.28 -9.40 -7.19
N CYS A 41 -4.02 -9.57 -8.49
CA CYS A 41 -4.22 -10.81 -9.22
C CYS A 41 -2.96 -11.68 -9.19
N ARG A 42 -3.10 -12.98 -8.90
CA ARG A 42 -2.01 -13.93 -8.78
C ARG A 42 -1.47 -14.37 -10.14
N LYS A 43 -0.16 -14.36 -10.32
CA LYS A 43 0.54 -15.00 -11.44
C LYS A 43 1.75 -15.75 -10.87
N GLY A 44 1.68 -17.08 -10.87
CA GLY A 44 2.65 -17.94 -10.18
C GLY A 44 2.60 -17.72 -8.66
N ASN A 45 3.72 -17.27 -8.10
CA ASN A 45 3.87 -16.98 -6.66
C ASN A 45 3.78 -15.49 -6.31
N HIS A 46 3.47 -14.63 -7.28
CA HIS A 46 3.38 -13.18 -7.10
C HIS A 46 1.96 -12.70 -7.37
N TYR A 47 1.56 -11.63 -6.71
CA TYR A 47 0.34 -10.88 -7.01
C TYR A 47 0.71 -9.57 -7.70
N TYR A 48 -0.08 -9.16 -8.67
CA TYR A 48 0.12 -7.94 -9.43
C TYR A 48 -1.15 -7.10 -9.35
N PRO A 49 -1.04 -5.76 -9.23
CA PRO A 49 -2.20 -4.90 -9.33
C PRO A 49 -2.78 -5.02 -10.74
N ALA A 50 -4.01 -5.50 -10.85
CA ALA A 50 -4.75 -5.54 -12.10
C ALA A 50 -6.19 -5.16 -11.80
N LEU A 51 -6.69 -4.17 -12.53
CA LEU A 51 -8.08 -3.72 -12.43
C LEU A 51 -9.03 -4.58 -13.25
N LEU A 52 -8.51 -5.30 -14.25
CA LEU A 52 -9.31 -6.17 -15.11
C LEU A 52 -9.00 -7.63 -14.79
N LEU A 53 -10.05 -8.43 -14.76
CA LEU A 53 -9.95 -9.89 -14.75
C LEU A 53 -9.46 -10.35 -16.11
N LEU A 54 -8.38 -11.13 -16.11
CA LEU A 54 -7.81 -11.70 -17.33
C LEU A 54 -8.78 -12.72 -17.95
N ASN A 55 -8.79 -12.82 -19.28
CA ASN A 55 -9.57 -13.85 -19.98
C ASN A 55 -9.13 -15.26 -19.54
N ASP A 56 -10.08 -16.18 -19.39
CA ASP A 56 -9.87 -17.57 -18.95
C ASP A 56 -9.12 -17.69 -17.61
N TYR A 57 -9.18 -16.67 -16.76
CA TYR A 57 -8.50 -16.63 -15.48
C TYR A 57 -9.41 -17.11 -14.35
N ASN A 58 -9.16 -18.34 -13.88
CA ASN A 58 -9.89 -18.95 -12.77
C ASN A 58 -8.93 -19.45 -11.68
N ILE A 59 -8.17 -18.53 -11.07
CA ILE A 59 -7.33 -18.84 -9.92
C ILE A 59 -8.12 -18.58 -8.64
N GLU A 60 -8.35 -19.64 -7.86
CA GLU A 60 -9.07 -19.57 -6.59
C GLU A 60 -8.44 -18.53 -5.64
N GLY A 61 -9.30 -17.68 -5.05
CA GLY A 61 -8.87 -16.60 -4.15
C GLY A 61 -8.28 -15.38 -4.85
N SER A 62 -8.21 -15.38 -6.18
CA SER A 62 -7.67 -14.30 -7.01
C SER A 62 -8.55 -13.93 -8.21
N ASN A 63 -9.77 -14.46 -8.29
CA ASN A 63 -10.73 -14.26 -9.39
C ASN A 63 -11.75 -13.14 -9.08
N HIS A 64 -11.30 -12.06 -8.44
CA HIS A 64 -12.18 -10.91 -8.16
C HIS A 64 -12.64 -10.24 -9.47
N PRO A 65 -13.84 -9.63 -9.50
CA PRO A 65 -14.33 -8.95 -10.69
C PRO A 65 -13.48 -7.73 -11.04
N ASP A 66 -13.78 -7.16 -12.21
CA ASP A 66 -13.19 -5.89 -12.65
C ASP A 66 -13.43 -4.77 -11.64
N TRP A 67 -12.43 -3.92 -11.48
CA TRP A 67 -12.47 -2.70 -10.70
C TRP A 67 -12.48 -1.49 -11.61
N SER A 68 -13.50 -0.65 -11.45
CA SER A 68 -13.46 0.67 -12.06
C SER A 68 -12.36 1.51 -11.39
N PRO A 69 -11.49 2.19 -12.15
CA PRO A 69 -10.50 3.11 -11.57
C PRO A 69 -11.17 4.24 -10.78
N TYR A 70 -12.41 4.58 -11.09
CA TYR A 70 -13.21 5.58 -10.37
C TYR A 70 -13.84 5.05 -9.08
N ALA A 71 -13.77 3.74 -8.82
CA ALA A 71 -14.30 3.09 -7.63
C ALA A 71 -13.21 2.72 -6.61
N ILE A 72 -11.96 3.11 -6.86
CA ILE A 72 -10.86 2.91 -5.91
C ILE A 72 -11.17 3.73 -4.66
N ARG A 73 -11.18 3.06 -3.51
CA ARG A 73 -11.56 3.68 -2.23
C ARG A 73 -10.43 4.55 -1.70
N GLN A 74 -10.81 5.49 -0.85
CA GLN A 74 -9.87 6.24 -0.01
C GLN A 74 -9.17 5.30 0.99
N PRO A 75 -8.11 5.77 1.66
CA PRO A 75 -7.44 4.97 2.68
C PRO A 75 -8.41 4.48 3.76
N ASP A 76 -8.25 3.25 4.22
CA ASP A 76 -9.16 2.63 5.21
C ASP A 76 -8.41 2.30 6.52
N THR A 77 -8.35 3.32 7.37
CA THR A 77 -7.73 3.26 8.70
C THR A 77 -8.43 2.24 9.61
N SER A 78 -9.77 2.16 9.58
CA SER A 78 -10.52 1.21 10.41
C SER A 78 -10.24 -0.24 10.02
N ALA A 79 -10.27 -0.56 8.73
CA ALA A 79 -9.94 -1.90 8.24
C ALA A 79 -8.50 -2.29 8.57
N TYR A 80 -7.54 -1.36 8.45
CA TYR A 80 -6.16 -1.61 8.84
C TYR A 80 -6.05 -2.05 10.31
N PHE A 81 -6.61 -1.26 11.25
CA PHE A 81 -6.50 -1.57 12.68
C PHE A 81 -7.24 -2.85 13.07
N LEU A 82 -8.44 -3.09 12.52
CA LEU A 82 -9.16 -4.35 12.76
C LEU A 82 -8.35 -5.56 12.30
N ASN A 83 -7.76 -5.49 11.12
CA ASN A 83 -6.94 -6.57 10.58
C ASN A 83 -5.61 -6.73 11.32
N LEU A 84 -5.02 -5.64 11.82
CA LEU A 84 -3.84 -5.69 12.67
C LEU A 84 -4.14 -6.41 13.99
N LEU A 85 -5.28 -6.11 14.63
CA LEU A 85 -5.73 -6.80 15.85
C LEU A 85 -5.97 -8.29 15.59
N HIS A 86 -6.63 -8.64 14.48
CA HIS A 86 -6.82 -10.04 14.09
C HIS A 86 -5.49 -10.77 13.88
N LEU A 87 -4.53 -10.13 13.20
CA LEU A 87 -3.20 -10.70 12.98
C LEU A 87 -2.43 -10.89 14.29
N ALA A 88 -2.50 -9.93 15.21
CA ALA A 88 -1.85 -9.99 16.51
C ALA A 88 -2.46 -11.07 17.43
N ALA A 89 -3.78 -11.30 17.29
CA ALA A 89 -4.50 -12.33 18.03
C ALA A 89 -4.40 -13.73 17.41
N ALA A 90 -3.62 -13.92 16.34
CA ALA A 90 -3.51 -15.20 15.66
C ALA A 90 -3.04 -16.33 16.62
N PRO A 91 -3.79 -17.43 16.77
CA PRO A 91 -3.52 -18.43 17.81
C PRO A 91 -2.34 -19.36 17.49
N ASN A 92 -1.89 -19.40 16.24
CA ASN A 92 -0.79 -20.24 15.80
C ASN A 92 -0.15 -19.73 14.50
N PRO A 93 1.07 -20.21 14.16
CA PRO A 93 1.79 -19.76 12.96
C PRO A 93 1.03 -19.98 11.64
N THR A 94 0.18 -21.01 11.55
CA THR A 94 -0.61 -21.28 10.34
C THR A 94 -1.67 -20.22 10.12
N GLN A 95 -2.42 -19.86 11.18
CA GLN A 95 -3.41 -18.77 11.11
C GLN A 95 -2.74 -17.43 10.88
N TYR A 96 -1.59 -17.18 11.52
CA TYR A 96 -0.81 -15.96 11.28
C TYR A 96 -0.38 -15.84 9.82
N LYS A 97 0.13 -16.92 9.19
CA LYS A 97 0.50 -16.91 7.77
C LYS A 97 -0.69 -16.64 6.85
N LYS A 98 -1.86 -17.24 7.16
CA LYS A 98 -3.10 -17.00 6.41
C LYS A 98 -3.53 -15.54 6.51
N LEU A 99 -3.64 -15.00 7.73
CA LEU A 99 -4.02 -13.62 7.98
C LEU A 99 -3.01 -12.63 7.38
N ARG A 100 -1.71 -12.91 7.43
CA ARG A 100 -0.68 -12.10 6.77
C ARG A 100 -0.89 -12.02 5.26
N MET A 101 -1.27 -13.13 4.63
CA MET A 101 -1.56 -13.17 3.19
C MET A 101 -2.84 -12.42 2.84
N GLU A 102 -3.90 -12.58 3.63
CA GLU A 102 -5.20 -11.93 3.41
C GLU A 102 -5.16 -10.42 3.68
N THR A 103 -4.57 -10.02 4.80
CA THR A 103 -4.55 -8.63 5.24
C THR A 103 -3.40 -7.83 4.62
N GLY A 104 -2.34 -8.50 4.16
CA GLY A 104 -1.12 -7.84 3.70
C GLY A 104 -0.24 -7.27 4.82
N ILE A 105 -0.62 -7.41 6.09
CA ILE A 105 0.17 -6.90 7.22
C ILE A 105 1.19 -7.96 7.65
N THR A 106 2.47 -7.58 7.74
CA THR A 106 3.57 -8.48 8.16
C THR A 106 4.06 -8.18 9.57
N LYS A 107 3.89 -6.94 10.03
CA LYS A 107 4.20 -6.47 11.38
C LYS A 107 3.46 -5.15 11.61
N PRO A 108 3.29 -4.71 12.86
CA PRO A 108 2.82 -3.35 13.13
C PRO A 108 3.73 -2.31 12.45
N SER A 109 3.14 -1.24 11.93
CA SER A 109 3.89 -0.10 11.42
C SER A 109 4.76 0.50 12.53
N ILE A 110 6.00 0.87 12.21
CA ILE A 110 6.89 1.55 13.17
C ILE A 110 6.33 2.93 13.57
N LEU A 111 5.52 3.52 12.69
CA LEU A 111 4.90 4.83 12.90
C LEU A 111 3.79 4.80 13.94
N LEU A 112 3.27 3.60 14.30
CA LEU A 112 2.32 3.45 15.41
C LEU A 112 2.95 3.79 16.77
N GLY A 113 4.28 3.86 16.86
CA GLY A 113 4.98 4.33 18.07
C GLY A 113 4.99 5.85 18.23
N LEU A 114 4.50 6.61 17.24
CA LEU A 114 4.40 8.06 17.31
C LEU A 114 3.10 8.49 17.98
N ASP A 115 3.09 9.71 18.50
CA ASP A 115 1.89 10.31 19.09
C ASP A 115 0.83 10.55 18.02
N ALA A 116 -0.35 9.94 18.20
CA ALA A 116 -1.47 10.04 17.26
C ALA A 116 -1.96 11.49 17.07
N SER A 117 -1.76 12.38 18.05
CA SER A 117 -2.11 13.81 17.93
C SER A 117 -1.16 14.61 17.05
N HIS A 118 0.00 14.06 16.72
CA HIS A 118 1.05 14.70 15.93
C HIS A 118 1.33 13.98 14.60
N THR A 119 0.44 13.07 14.18
CA THR A 119 0.53 12.38 12.89
C THR A 119 -0.83 12.34 12.19
N LEU A 120 -0.85 12.08 10.88
CA LEU A 120 -2.10 11.80 10.17
C LEU A 120 -2.65 10.39 10.45
N GLY A 121 -1.91 9.53 11.18
CA GLY A 121 -2.28 8.14 11.42
C GLY A 121 -1.98 7.20 10.24
N ILE A 122 -2.13 5.90 10.44
CA ILE A 122 -1.89 4.88 9.40
C ILE A 122 -3.24 4.40 8.86
N PRO A 123 -3.40 4.27 7.52
CA PRO A 123 -2.41 4.51 6.47
C PRO A 123 -2.40 5.94 5.88
N ASP A 124 -3.14 6.89 6.44
CA ASP A 124 -3.27 8.26 5.90
C ASP A 124 -1.96 9.05 5.82
N CYS A 125 -0.98 8.77 6.70
CA CYS A 125 0.36 9.35 6.65
C CYS A 125 1.31 8.65 5.68
N LEU A 126 0.89 7.53 5.07
CA LEU A 126 1.66 6.84 4.05
C LEU A 126 1.37 7.47 2.70
N THR A 127 2.41 7.67 1.91
CA THR A 127 2.25 8.15 0.54
C THR A 127 2.19 6.96 -0.42
N PRO A 128 1.26 6.93 -1.39
CA PRO A 128 1.36 5.96 -2.47
C PRO A 128 2.68 6.19 -3.21
N ASP A 129 3.25 5.13 -3.81
CA ASP A 129 4.52 5.22 -4.54
C ASP A 129 4.37 6.13 -5.78
N ILE A 130 4.55 7.43 -5.53
CA ILE A 130 4.61 8.48 -6.54
C ILE A 130 6.05 8.75 -6.95
N MET A 131 7.05 8.01 -6.45
CA MET A 131 8.44 8.31 -6.77
C MET A 131 8.74 8.13 -8.26
N HIS A 132 8.13 7.13 -8.90
CA HIS A 132 8.20 7.00 -10.36
C HIS A 132 7.47 8.13 -11.08
N LEU A 133 6.31 8.57 -10.58
CA LEU A 133 5.59 9.71 -11.13
C LEU A 133 6.41 11.00 -10.99
N ALA A 134 7.07 11.22 -9.86
CA ALA A 134 7.95 12.37 -9.64
C ALA A 134 9.17 12.32 -10.56
N GLY A 135 9.80 11.15 -10.76
CA GLY A 135 10.91 10.99 -11.71
C GLY A 135 10.48 11.22 -13.17
N LEU A 136 9.35 10.65 -13.59
CA LEU A 136 8.77 10.83 -14.93
C LEU A 136 8.32 12.28 -15.17
N LEU A 137 7.67 12.89 -14.18
CA LEU A 137 7.31 14.31 -14.23
C LEU A 137 8.55 15.19 -14.19
N SER A 138 9.63 14.80 -13.52
CA SER A 138 10.88 15.57 -13.51
C SER A 138 11.47 15.67 -14.90
N ASP A 139 11.48 14.57 -15.67
CA ASP A 139 11.97 14.58 -17.05
C ASP A 139 11.06 15.42 -17.97
N LEU A 140 9.74 15.32 -17.78
CA LEU A 140 8.77 16.17 -18.48
C LEU A 140 8.91 17.66 -18.10
N HIS A 141 9.07 17.99 -16.81
CA HIS A 141 9.30 19.36 -16.34
C HIS A 141 10.63 19.91 -16.81
N LEU A 142 11.69 19.09 -16.82
CA LEU A 142 12.99 19.49 -17.37
C LEU A 142 12.89 19.73 -18.87
N SER A 143 12.18 18.87 -19.60
CA SER A 143 11.95 19.07 -21.04
C SER A 143 11.11 20.31 -21.30
N LEU A 144 10.09 20.58 -20.48
CA LEU A 144 9.27 21.78 -20.54
C LEU A 144 10.10 23.04 -20.28
N TRP A 145 10.88 23.07 -19.19
CA TRP A 145 11.70 24.22 -18.80
C TRP A 145 12.87 24.46 -19.76
N ARG A 146 13.39 23.41 -20.41
CA ARG A 146 14.45 23.52 -21.42
C ARG A 146 13.93 23.73 -22.83
N GLY A 147 12.61 23.71 -23.04
CA GLY A 147 12.01 23.84 -24.36
C GLY A 147 12.36 22.70 -25.32
N THR A 148 12.58 21.49 -24.79
CA THR A 148 12.93 20.28 -25.56
C THR A 148 11.76 19.31 -25.72
N ILE A 149 10.53 19.72 -25.40
CA ILE A 149 9.33 18.94 -25.70
C ILE A 149 9.10 19.00 -27.21
N GLU A 150 9.26 17.87 -27.88
CA GLU A 150 8.84 17.71 -29.28
C GLU A 150 7.30 17.72 -29.33
N CYS A 151 6.75 18.62 -30.14
CA CYS A 151 5.30 18.75 -30.36
C CYS A 151 4.82 17.84 -31.49
#